data_AF-A0A8T4D2Y6-F1
#
_entry.id   AF-A0A8T4D2Y6-F1
#
_cell.length_a   1.000
_cell.length_b   1.000
_cell.length_c   1.000
_cell.angle_alpha   90.00
_cell.angle_beta   90.00
_cell.angle_gamma   90.00
#
_symmetry.space_group_name_H-M   'P 1'
#
loop_
_entity.id
_entity.type
_entity.pdbx_description
1 polymer ?
#
loop_
_entity_poly.entity_id
_entity_poly.type
_entity_poly.pdbx_seq_one_letter_code
_entity_poly.pdbx_strand_id
1 'polypeptide(L)'
;MNKLARLIEGLDINDLELIKKDIDSGNVDKLVRREIKLKKANKITTCPVCSSEVKEGEGLHLQFGPLTFRKKATFDGVDCLCYFLENNLKKK
;
A
#
# COMPACT_ATOMS: atom_id res chain seq x y z
N MET A 1 -20.40 -16.53 9.14
CA MET A 1 -20.39 -15.18 9.75
C MET A 1 -19.17 -14.41 9.27
N ASN A 2 -19.34 -13.19 8.77
CA ASN A 2 -18.21 -12.33 8.39
C ASN A 2 -17.61 -11.65 9.64
N LYS A 3 -16.40 -11.09 9.50
CA LYS A 3 -15.67 -10.48 10.63
C LYS A 3 -16.42 -9.30 11.25
N LEU A 4 -17.18 -8.54 10.46
CA LEU A 4 -17.97 -7.41 10.93
C LEU A 4 -19.15 -7.88 11.80
N ALA A 5 -19.84 -8.96 11.40
CA ALA A 5 -20.94 -9.54 12.16
C ALA A 5 -20.53 -9.89 13.60
N ARG A 6 -19.34 -10.47 13.77
CA ARG A 6 -18.79 -10.78 15.12
C ARG A 6 -18.48 -9.55 15.97
N LEU A 7 -18.20 -8.41 15.34
CA LEU A 7 -17.89 -7.17 16.06
C LEU A 7 -19.15 -6.43 16.52
N ILE A 8 -20.28 -6.62 15.82
CA ILE A 8 -21.55 -5.94 16.12
C ILE A 8 -22.49 -6.77 17.00
N GLU A 9 -22.28 -8.09 17.10
CA GLU A 9 -23.14 -9.02 17.83
C GLU A 9 -23.22 -8.75 19.35
N GLY A 10 -22.21 -8.08 19.92
CA GLY A 10 -22.16 -7.72 21.34
C GLY A 10 -22.46 -6.26 21.66
N LEU A 11 -22.88 -5.46 20.68
CA LEU A 11 -23.13 -4.04 20.88
C LEU A 11 -24.57 -3.78 21.31
N ASP A 12 -24.76 -2.73 22.12
CA ASP A 12 -26.09 -2.28 22.50
C ASP A 12 -26.77 -1.47 21.37
N ILE A 13 -28.06 -1.16 21.56
CA ILE A 13 -28.85 -0.48 20.53
C ILE A 13 -28.32 0.93 20.21
N ASN A 14 -27.79 1.65 21.21
CA ASN A 14 -27.29 3.01 21.02
C ASN A 14 -26.01 2.99 20.17
N ASP A 15 -25.10 2.07 20.46
CA ASP A 15 -23.87 1.86 19.68
C ASP A 15 -24.19 1.46 18.24
N LEU A 16 -25.18 0.57 18.04
CA LEU A 16 -25.63 0.16 16.72
C LEU A 16 -26.21 1.33 15.91
N GLU A 17 -26.98 2.22 16.54
CA GLU A 17 -27.54 3.42 15.89
C GLU A 17 -26.45 4.42 15.49
N LEU A 18 -25.46 4.65 16.35
CA LEU A 18 -24.32 5.52 16.06
C LEU A 18 -23.49 4.97 14.89
N ILE A 19 -23.17 3.67 14.92
CA ILE A 19 -22.44 3.01 13.83
C ILE A 19 -23.23 3.09 12.52
N LYS A 20 -24.55 2.86 12.56
CA LYS A 20 -25.40 2.98 11.37
C LYS A 20 -25.33 4.38 10.78
N LYS A 21 -25.41 5.42 11.62
CA LYS A 21 -25.28 6.82 11.18
C LYS A 21 -23.93 7.10 10.52
N ASP A 22 -22.85 6.57 11.05
CA ASP A 22 -21.51 6.73 10.47
C ASP A 22 -21.33 5.95 9.16
N ILE A 23 -21.96 4.79 9.03
CA ILE A 23 -22.00 4.03 7.78
C ILE A 23 -22.77 4.81 6.72
N ASP A 24 -23.98 5.29 7.05
CA ASP A 24 -24.85 6.03 6.14
C ASP A 24 -24.22 7.36 5.71
N SER A 25 -23.43 7.99 6.59
CA SER A 25 -22.64 9.20 6.29
C SER A 25 -21.35 8.93 5.49
N GLY A 26 -21.02 7.66 5.24
CA GLY A 26 -19.79 7.24 4.55
C GLY A 26 -18.50 7.44 5.35
N ASN A 27 -18.60 7.72 6.65
CA ASN A 27 -17.44 7.92 7.53
C ASN A 27 -16.64 6.62 7.69
N VAL A 28 -17.33 5.49 7.79
CA VAL A 28 -16.70 4.16 7.91
C VAL A 28 -15.88 3.81 6.67
N ASP A 29 -16.39 4.07 5.46
CA ASP A 29 -15.62 3.82 4.22
C ASP A 29 -14.35 4.70 4.16
N LYS A 30 -14.46 5.98 4.51
CA LYS A 30 -13.30 6.89 4.59
C LYS A 30 -12.26 6.39 5.60
N LEU A 31 -12.71 5.96 6.78
CA LEU A 31 -11.85 5.43 7.83
C LEU A 31 -11.12 4.17 7.35
N VAL A 32 -11.84 3.21 6.76
CA VAL A 32 -11.26 1.96 6.24
C VAL A 32 -10.24 2.25 5.14
N ARG A 33 -10.55 3.14 4.19
CA ARG A 33 -9.60 3.53 3.13
C ARG A 33 -8.33 4.17 3.68
N ARG A 34 -8.47 5.07 4.66
CA ARG A 34 -7.32 5.69 5.35
C ARG A 34 -6.45 4.63 6.01
N GLU A 35 -7.04 3.71 6.76
CA GLU A 35 -6.31 2.64 7.44
C GLU A 35 -5.60 1.70 6.46
N ILE A 36 -6.27 1.35 5.35
CA ILE A 36 -5.63 0.58 4.27
C ILE A 36 -4.44 1.34 3.69
N LYS A 37 -4.58 2.65 3.44
CA LYS A 37 -3.50 3.49 2.91
C LYS A 37 -2.32 3.54 3.89
N LEU A 38 -2.56 3.75 5.18
CA LEU A 38 -1.51 3.79 6.21
C LEU A 38 -0.79 2.45 6.32
N LYS A 39 -1.54 1.34 6.36
CA LYS A 39 -0.94 -0.01 6.43
C LYS A 39 -0.19 -0.39 5.16
N LYS A 40 -0.58 0.15 4.00
CA LYS A 40 0.18 0.02 2.76
C LYS A 40 1.42 0.91 2.75
N ALA A 41 1.34 2.16 3.20
CA ALA A 41 2.49 3.05 3.31
C ALA A 41 3.61 2.46 4.20
N ASN A 42 3.23 1.67 5.21
CA ASN A 42 4.17 0.92 6.05
C ASN A 42 4.77 -0.33 5.38
N LYS A 43 4.43 -0.63 4.12
CA LYS A 43 5.13 -1.67 3.37
C LYS A 43 6.50 -1.15 3.00
N ILE A 44 7.49 -1.71 3.68
CA ILE A 44 8.89 -1.52 3.35
C ILE A 44 9.18 -2.37 2.10
N THR A 45 9.67 -1.71 1.06
CA THR A 45 10.23 -2.36 -0.13
C THR A 45 11.74 -2.22 -0.08
N THR A 46 12.47 -3.22 -0.56
CA THR A 46 13.94 -3.19 -0.55
C THR A 46 14.46 -2.67 -1.89
N CYS A 47 15.43 -1.76 -1.84
CA CYS A 47 16.15 -1.31 -3.03
C CYS A 47 16.89 -2.51 -3.65
N PRO A 48 16.71 -2.80 -4.96
CA PRO A 48 17.34 -3.96 -5.59
C PRO A 48 18.85 -3.79 -5.83
N VAL A 49 19.42 -2.62 -5.54
CA VAL A 49 20.84 -2.32 -5.74
C VAL A 49 21.61 -2.40 -4.42
N CYS A 50 21.17 -1.67 -3.40
CA CYS A 50 21.87 -1.54 -2.13
C CYS A 50 21.18 -2.31 -0.97
N SER A 51 20.00 -2.89 -1.20
CA SER A 51 19.17 -3.56 -0.19
C SER A 51 18.63 -2.66 0.94
N SER A 52 18.80 -1.34 0.84
CA SER A 52 18.18 -0.38 1.76
C SER A 52 16.66 -0.52 1.80
N GLU A 53 16.09 -0.32 2.97
CA GLU A 53 14.65 -0.28 3.18
C GLU A 53 14.06 1.05 2.66
N VAL A 54 13.02 0.97 1.84
CA VAL A 54 12.34 2.11 1.22
C VAL A 54 10.85 2.01 1.52
N LYS A 55 10.32 3.01 2.23
CA LYS A 55 8.89 3.08 2.50
C LYS A 55 8.10 3.31 1.21
N GLU A 56 6.92 2.70 1.13
CA GLU A 56 6.06 2.85 -0.03
C GLU A 56 5.63 4.33 -0.20
N GLY A 57 6.06 4.96 -1.30
CA GLY A 57 5.81 6.37 -1.61
C GLY A 57 7.00 7.31 -1.41
N GLU A 58 8.08 6.86 -0.77
CA GLU A 58 9.31 7.66 -0.57
C GLU A 58 10.42 7.31 -1.58
N GLY A 59 10.25 6.24 -2.36
CA GLY A 59 11.24 5.75 -3.32
C GLY A 59 10.99 6.19 -4.76
N LEU A 60 12.05 6.14 -5.57
CA LEU A 60 11.96 6.25 -7.02
C LEU A 60 11.42 4.94 -7.60
N HIS A 61 10.46 5.01 -8.53
CA HIS A 61 9.81 3.83 -9.08
C HIS A 61 10.07 3.70 -10.59
N LEU A 62 10.54 2.52 -11.00
CA LEU A 62 10.67 2.15 -12.41
C LEU A 62 9.72 1.00 -12.72
N GLN A 63 8.79 1.22 -13.66
CA GLN A 63 7.93 0.18 -14.21
C GLN A 63 8.41 -0.19 -15.61
N PHE A 64 8.58 -1.48 -15.88
CA PHE A 64 9.12 -1.96 -17.15
C PHE A 64 8.61 -3.36 -17.50
N GLY A 65 8.78 -3.75 -18.76
CA GLY A 65 8.28 -5.02 -19.32
C GLY A 65 6.95 -4.88 -20.07
N PRO A 66 6.51 -5.95 -20.75
CA PRO A 66 5.28 -5.96 -21.55
C PRO A 66 4.04 -5.89 -20.66
N LEU A 67 2.89 -5.53 -21.25
CA LEU A 67 1.60 -5.42 -20.55
C LEU A 67 1.22 -6.68 -19.75
N THR A 68 1.54 -7.86 -20.29
CA THR A 68 1.27 -9.16 -19.66
C THR A 68 2.28 -9.55 -18.57
N PHE A 69 3.41 -8.83 -18.47
CA PHE A 69 4.47 -9.12 -17.50
C PHE A 69 5.17 -7.85 -17.03
N ARG A 70 4.37 -6.93 -16.46
CA ARG A 70 4.87 -5.67 -15.92
C ARG A 70 5.59 -5.90 -14.59
N LYS A 71 6.83 -5.46 -14.52
CA LYS A 71 7.65 -5.43 -13.30
C LYS A 71 7.71 -4.01 -12.74
N LYS A 72 7.89 -3.91 -11.42
CA LYS A 72 8.14 -2.66 -10.69
C LYS A 72 9.39 -2.83 -9.83
N ALA A 73 10.31 -1.88 -9.92
CA ALA A 73 11.44 -1.73 -9.01
C ALA A 73 11.31 -0.42 -8.23
N THR A 74 11.72 -0.43 -6.96
CA THR A 74 11.76 0.75 -6.08
C THR A 74 13.20 0.99 -5.65
N PHE A 75 13.68 2.23 -5.77
CA PHE A 75 15.04 2.63 -5.40
C PHE A 75 15.01 3.66 -4.27
N ASP A 76 15.98 3.56 -3.37
CA ASP A 76 16.18 4.47 -2.23
C ASP A 76 16.73 5.83 -2.66
N GLY A 77 17.47 5.89 -3.78
CA GLY A 77 18.04 7.13 -4.30
C GLY A 77 18.31 7.11 -5.80
N VAL A 78 18.68 8.28 -6.33
CA VAL A 78 18.97 8.49 -7.77
C VAL A 78 20.17 7.63 -8.20
N ASP A 79 21.20 7.52 -7.37
CA ASP A 79 22.40 6.74 -7.69
C ASP A 79 22.08 5.26 -7.92
N CYS A 80 21.26 4.66 -7.06
CA CYS A 80 20.79 3.28 -7.21
C CYS A 80 19.95 3.10 -8.48
N LEU A 81 19.09 4.07 -8.83
CA LEU A 81 18.32 4.04 -10.07
C LEU A 81 19.26 4.10 -11.30
N CYS A 82 20.21 5.04 -11.33
CA CYS A 82 21.19 5.20 -12.40
C CYS A 82 22.03 3.93 -12.58
N TYR A 83 22.57 3.41 -11.48
CA TYR A 83 23.33 2.16 -11.47
C TYR A 83 22.52 1.00 -12.06
N PHE A 84 21.24 0.89 -11.68
CA PHE A 84 20.35 -0.15 -12.20
C PHE A 84 20.11 0.00 -13.70
N LEU A 85 19.85 1.22 -14.19
CA LEU A 85 19.64 1.50 -15.61
C LEU A 85 20.89 1.17 -16.45
N GLU A 86 22.07 1.46 -15.93
CA GLU A 86 23.33 1.24 -16.64
C GLU A 86 23.75 -0.23 -16.64
N ASN A 87 23.61 -0.93 -15.52
CA ASN A 87 24.21 -2.26 -15.34
C ASN A 87 23.23 -3.43 -15.48
N ASN A 88 21.92 -3.20 -15.27
CA ASN A 88 20.92 -4.27 -15.24
C ASN A 88 19.91 -4.21 -16.39
N LEU A 89 19.72 -3.05 -17.04
CA LEU A 89 18.80 -2.91 -18.16
C LEU A 89 19.49 -2.88 -19.54
N LYS A 90 20.78 -2.51 -19.62
CA LYS A 90 21.53 -2.41 -20.88
C LYS A 90 22.21 -3.71 -21.34
N LYS A 91 22.04 -4.83 -20.64
CA LYS A 91 22.52 -6.13 -21.12
C LYS A 91 21.61 -6.66 -22.23
N LYS A 92 21.86 -6.20 -23.45
CA LYS A 92 21.65 -6.98 -24.67
C LYS A 92 22.92 -7.76 -24.98
#